data_AF-A0A2R6D0M2-F1
#
_entry.id   AF-A0A2R6D0M2-F1
#
_cell.length_a   1.000
_cell.length_b   1.000
_cell.length_c   1.000
_cell.angle_alpha   90.00
_cell.angle_beta   90.00
_cell.angle_gamma   90.00
#
_symmetry.space_group_name_H-M   'P 1'
#
loop_
_entity.id
_entity.type
_entity.pdbx_description
1 polymer ?
#
loop_
_entity_poly.entity_id
_entity_poly.type
_entity_poly.pdbx_seq_one_letter_code
_entity_poly.pdbx_strand_id
1 'polypeptide(L)' 'MPSGGDSLLAKLLVPAGLVYLGYLATQPPPARWVGIGCLVVVAPFLAGWLLGSLAGVGPWADGEAK' A
#
# COMPACT_ATOMS: atom_id res chain seq x y z
N MET A 1 -1.51 -27.71 -4.14
CA MET A 1 -0.87 -26.70 -5.02
C MET A 1 -1.78 -25.49 -5.03
N PRO A 2 -1.37 -24.32 -4.52
CA PRO A 2 -2.20 -23.12 -4.60
C PRO A 2 -2.45 -22.80 -6.08
N SER A 3 -3.72 -22.75 -6.47
CA SER A 3 -4.15 -22.41 -7.81
C SER A 3 -3.74 -20.96 -8.08
N GLY A 4 -3.05 -20.67 -9.18
CA GLY A 4 -2.48 -19.34 -9.47
C GLY A 4 -3.46 -18.15 -9.42
N GLY A 5 -4.78 -18.42 -9.40
CA GLY A 5 -5.83 -17.41 -9.18
C GLY A 5 -5.78 -16.73 -7.80
N ASP A 6 -5.46 -17.45 -6.73
CA ASP A 6 -5.39 -16.87 -5.38
C ASP A 6 -4.25 -15.86 -5.25
N SER A 7 -3.14 -16.10 -5.96
CA SER A 7 -1.98 -15.21 -5.99
C SER A 7 -2.23 -13.94 -6.80
N LEU A 8 -3.02 -14.01 -7.88
CA LEU A 8 -3.40 -12.82 -8.64
C LEU A 8 -4.39 -11.97 -7.84
N LEU A 9 -5.37 -12.59 -7.18
CA LEU A 9 -6.28 -11.88 -6.28
C LEU A 9 -5.51 -11.20 -5.15
N ALA A 10 -4.57 -11.91 -4.52
CA ALA A 10 -3.71 -11.36 -3.48
C ALA A 10 -2.87 -10.17 -3.97
N LYS A 11 -2.32 -10.25 -5.18
CA LYS A 11 -1.58 -9.14 -5.80
C LYS A 11 -2.45 -7.92 -6.09
N LEU A 12 -3.73 -8.13 -6.43
CA LEU A 12 -4.67 -7.05 -6.72
C LEU A 12 -5.31 -6.46 -5.46
N LEU A 13 -5.37 -7.20 -4.36
CA LEU A 13 -5.96 -6.75 -3.10
C LEU A 13 -5.26 -5.52 -2.53
N VAL A 14 -3.93 -5.46 -2.58
CA VAL A 14 -3.15 -4.33 -2.08
C VAL A 14 -3.44 -3.02 -2.86
N PRO A 15 -3.32 -2.97 -4.20
CA PRO A 15 -3.64 -1.76 -4.95
C PRO A 15 -5.14 -1.41 -4.88
N ALA A 16 -6.04 -2.41 -4.91
CA ALA A 16 -7.48 -2.17 -4.75
C ALA A 16 -7.81 -1.58 -3.37
N GLY A 17 -7.15 -2.06 -2.32
CA GLY A 17 -7.29 -1.54 -0.96
C GLY A 17 -6.86 -0.08 -0.83
N LEU A 18 -5.71 0.29 -1.40
CA LEU A 18 -5.25 1.68 -1.40
C LEU A 18 -6.23 2.63 -2.12
N VAL A 19 -6.71 2.22 -3.31
CA VAL A 19 -7.72 2.97 -4.06
C VAL A 19 -9.00 3.13 -3.25
N TYR A 20 -9.44 2.07 -2.59
CA TYR A 20 -10.65 2.09 -1.76
C TYR A 20 -10.51 3.00 -0.54
N LEU A 21 -9.35 3.01 0.14
CA LEU A 21 -9.09 3.93 1.25
C LEU A 21 -9.08 5.39 0.80
N GLY A 22 -8.50 5.67 -0.38
CA GLY A 22 -8.57 6.98 -1.03
C GLY A 22 -10.02 7.40 -1.31
N TYR A 23 -10.82 6.48 -1.85
CA TYR A 23 -12.25 6.70 -2.05
C TYR A 23 -12.97 7.02 -0.74
N LEU A 24 -12.77 6.22 0.31
CA LEU A 24 -13.39 6.45 1.62
C LEU A 24 -13.03 7.82 2.20
N ALA A 25 -11.79 8.29 2.03
CA ALA A 25 -11.38 9.61 2.50
C ALA A 25 -12.18 10.77 1.86
N THR A 26 -12.78 10.56 0.68
CA THR A 26 -13.63 11.55 0.01
C THR A 26 -15.10 11.49 0.42
N GLN A 27 -15.55 10.36 0.99
CA GLN A 27 -16.94 10.13 1.40
C GLN A 27 -17.35 11.01 2.60
N PRO A 28 -18.66 11.13 2.90
CA PRO A 28 -19.14 11.75 4.13
C PRO A 28 -18.72 10.94 5.38
N PRO A 29 -18.70 11.57 6.59
CA PRO A 29 -18.44 10.87 7.85
C PRO A 29 -19.48 9.75 8.10
N PRO A 30 -19.13 8.61 8.74
CA PRO A 30 -17.86 8.30 9.41
C PRO A 30 -16.81 7.61 8.51
N ALA A 31 -17.20 7.16 7.31
CA ALA A 31 -16.32 6.47 6.35
C ALA A 31 -15.04 7.26 6.04
N ARG A 32 -15.16 8.59 5.96
CA ARG A 32 -14.02 9.53 5.83
C ARG A 32 -12.92 9.29 6.86
N TRP A 33 -13.28 9.09 8.12
CA TRP A 33 -12.32 8.96 9.21
C TRP A 33 -11.56 7.64 9.13
N VAL A 34 -12.23 6.57 8.71
CA VAL A 34 -11.58 5.28 8.47
C VAL A 34 -10.60 5.39 7.32
N GLY A 35 -11.01 6.00 6.20
CA GLY A 35 -10.14 6.24 5.05
C GLY A 35 -8.90 7.07 5.42
N ILE A 36 -9.11 8.21 6.07
CA ILE A 36 -8.01 9.09 6.50
C ILE A 36 -7.11 8.39 7.53
N GLY A 37 -7.69 7.77 8.57
CA GLY A 37 -6.91 7.10 9.62
C GLY A 37 -6.03 5.98 9.05
N CYS A 38 -6.58 5.18 8.14
CA CYS A 38 -5.81 4.11 7.51
C CYS A 38 -4.74 4.67 6.56
N LEU A 39 -5.04 5.71 5.78
CA LEU A 39 -4.05 6.39 4.94
C LEU A 39 -2.89 6.97 5.75
N VAL A 40 -3.14 7.56 6.93
CA VAL A 40 -2.09 8.09 7.81
C VAL A 40 -1.13 6.99 8.29
N VAL A 41 -1.62 5.76 8.49
CA VAL A 41 -0.79 4.61 8.89
C VAL A 41 0.01 4.05 7.71
N VAL A 42 -0.62 3.92 6.54
CA VAL A 42 0.00 3.26 5.38
C VAL A 42 0.90 4.20 4.57
N ALA A 43 0.58 5.49 4.49
CA ALA A 43 1.34 6.49 3.74
C ALA A 43 2.83 6.59 4.13
N PRO A 44 3.23 6.63 5.43
CA PRO A 44 4.65 6.69 5.79
C PRO A 44 5.41 5.41 5.38
N PHE A 45 4.78 4.24 5.44
CA PHE A 45 5.37 3.00 4.94
C PHE A 45 5.54 3.04 3.42
N LEU A 46 4.51 3.49 2.71
CA LEU A 46 4.57 3.62 1.25
C LEU A 46 5.63 4.64 0.81
N ALA A 47 5.76 5.75 1.52
CA ALA A 47 6.79 6.75 1.29
C ALA A 47 8.20 6.21 1.56
N GLY A 48 8.39 5.49 2.67
CA GLY A 48 9.66 4.84 3.01
C GLY A 48 10.06 3.77 1.98
N TRP A 49 9.10 2.99 1.49
CA TRP A 49 9.32 2.04 0.40
C TRP A 49 9.69 2.75 -0.91
N LEU A 50 8.94 3.77 -1.32
CA LEU A 50 9.23 4.53 -2.55
C LEU A 50 10.61 5.17 -2.51
N LEU A 51 11.00 5.71 -1.36
CA LEU A 51 12.31 6.33 -1.15
C LEU A 51 13.43 5.27 -1.12
N GLY A 52 13.17 4.09 -0.58
CA GLY A 52 14.07 2.94 -0.66
C GLY A 52 14.28 2.46 -2.10
N SER A 53 13.20 2.17 -2.83
CA SER A 53 13.28 1.66 -4.20
C SER A 53 13.81 2.66 -5.21
N LEU A 54 13.52 3.97 -5.07
CA LEU A 54 13.97 4.99 -6.04
C LEU A 54 15.30 5.65 -5.68
N ALA A 55 15.57 5.86 -4.40
CA ALA A 55 16.75 6.60 -3.94
C ALA A 55 17.77 5.72 -3.20
N GLY A 56 17.51 4.42 -3.02
CA GLY A 56 18.41 3.50 -2.32
C GLY A 56 18.55 3.81 -0.82
N VAL A 57 17.61 4.57 -0.24
CA VAL A 57 17.70 5.03 1.15
C VAL A 57 16.92 4.12 2.09
N GLY A 58 17.59 3.60 3.11
CA GLY A 58 16.95 2.88 4.22
C GLY A 58 16.75 1.37 3.96
N PRO A 59 16.05 0.67 4.88
CA PRO A 59 15.98 -0.80 4.90
C PRO A 59 15.18 -1.44 3.75
N TRP A 60 14.58 -0.63 2.88
CA TRP A 60 13.77 -1.05 1.73
C TRP A 60 14.45 -0.77 0.40
N ALA A 61 15.71 -0.33 0.41
CA ALA A 61 16.51 -0.29 -0.81
C ALA A 61 16.58 -1.71 -1.36
N ASP A 62 16.17 -1.89 -2.61
CA ASP A 62 16.31 -3.15 -3.33
C ASP A 62 17.80 -3.43 -3.44
N GLY A 63 18.34 -4.15 -2.45
CA GLY A 63 19.72 -4.56 -2.46
C GLY A 63 19.93 -5.43 -3.70
N GLU A 64 20.76 -4.96 -4.63
CA GLU A 64 21.72 -5.83 -5.30
C GLU A 64 22.52 -6.56 -4.22
N ALA A 65 21.92 -7.60 -3.63
CA ALA A 65 22.67 -8.75 -3.20
C ALA A 65 23.22 -9.38 -4.48
N LYS A 66 24.48 -9.04 -4.74
CA LYS A 66 25.38 -9.74 -5.66
C LYS A 66 25.20 -11.26 -5.60
#